data_AF-A0A949MEW5-F1
#
_entry.id   AF-A0A949MEW5-F1
#
_cell.length_a   1.000
_cell.length_b   1.000
_cell.length_c   1.000
_cell.angle_alpha   90.00
_cell.angle_beta   90.00
_cell.angle_gamma   90.00
#
_symmetry.space_group_name_H-M   'P 1'
#
loop_
_entity.id
_entity.type
_entity.pdbx_description
1 polymer ?
#
loop_
_entity_poly.entity_id
_entity_poly.type
_entity_poly.pdbx_seq_one_letter_code
_entity_poly.pdbx_strand_id
1 'polypeptide(L)'
;MSSASSAEVDLFASLEGIVNREQPRLACVSSGFEEGKFTWLNLHQLPCNLINGYSAILKYRTNVVGLVVTDPTLPDTLNLATTLAGLDDELICDPGLLATLTNAPYDLAIKEDLRGRFSNKYQIYQYLYTNCWPRCTHRVIAGMEPTGHGQLRDYLVAVQSAAVWLDSGQSADAAALAPFLSDMRPVGGVYLGWWPDETSGLQWIAQYGIPVIASDWFDNGSL
;
A
#
# COMPACT_ATOMS: atom_id res chain seq x y z
N MET A 1 -25.30 -2.32 -5.39
CA MET A 1 -24.00 -2.98 -5.18
C MET A 1 -23.21 -2.82 -6.46
N SER A 2 -22.37 -1.80 -6.58
CA SER A 2 -21.26 -1.86 -7.53
C SER A 2 -20.04 -2.27 -6.73
N SER A 3 -19.44 -3.41 -7.06
CA SER A 3 -18.10 -3.74 -6.60
C SER A 3 -17.16 -2.65 -7.10
N ALA A 4 -16.29 -2.13 -6.23
CA ALA A 4 -15.21 -1.26 -6.66
C ALA A 4 -14.29 -2.02 -7.62
N SER A 5 -13.81 -1.36 -8.66
CA SER A 5 -12.72 -1.89 -9.50
C SER A 5 -11.42 -1.97 -8.69
N SER A 6 -10.46 -2.79 -9.14
CA SER A 6 -9.12 -2.85 -8.54
C SER A 6 -8.47 -1.46 -8.38
N ALA A 7 -8.62 -0.61 -9.39
CA ALA A 7 -8.14 0.77 -9.37
C ALA A 7 -8.79 1.60 -8.25
N GLU A 8 -10.10 1.46 -8.05
CA GLU A 8 -10.83 2.15 -6.98
C GLU A 8 -10.47 1.58 -5.60
N VAL A 9 -10.21 0.27 -5.51
CA VAL A 9 -9.80 -0.38 -4.27
C VAL A 9 -8.47 0.19 -3.77
N ASP A 10 -7.45 0.30 -4.62
CA ASP A 10 -6.15 0.89 -4.21
C ASP A 10 -6.27 2.39 -3.89
N LEU A 11 -7.08 3.12 -4.67
CA LEU A 11 -7.40 4.52 -4.41
C LEU A 11 -7.98 4.69 -2.99
N PHE A 12 -9.00 3.91 -2.64
CA PHE A 12 -9.66 4.04 -1.35
C PHE A 12 -8.83 3.49 -0.19
N ALA A 13 -8.01 2.44 -0.40
CA ALA A 13 -7.07 1.96 0.61
C ALA A 13 -6.03 3.04 0.97
N SER A 14 -5.51 3.77 -0.03
CA SER A 14 -4.59 4.89 0.25
C SER A 14 -5.26 6.03 1.02
N LEU A 15 -6.52 6.37 0.67
CA LEU A 15 -7.29 7.35 1.43
C LEU A 15 -7.49 6.92 2.88
N GLU A 16 -7.84 5.66 3.10
CA GLU A 16 -8.04 5.08 4.43
C GLU A 16 -6.77 5.20 5.27
N GLY A 17 -5.62 4.77 4.74
CA GLY A 17 -4.34 4.89 5.44
C GLY A 17 -3.97 6.33 5.80
N ILE A 18 -4.14 7.26 4.87
CA ILE A 18 -3.87 8.70 5.09
C ILE A 18 -4.77 9.25 6.20
N VAL A 19 -6.07 8.96 6.14
CA VAL A 19 -7.06 9.48 7.09
C VAL A 19 -6.88 8.89 8.49
N ASN A 20 -6.56 7.61 8.56
CA ASN A 20 -6.47 6.85 9.80
C ASN A 20 -5.14 7.03 10.56
N ARG A 21 -4.08 7.54 9.90
CA ARG A 21 -2.75 7.74 10.52
C ARG A 21 -2.80 8.49 11.84
N GLU A 22 -3.60 9.56 11.93
CA GLU A 22 -3.75 10.33 13.17
C GLU A 22 -4.81 9.73 14.10
N GLN A 23 -5.93 9.30 13.51
CA GLN A 23 -7.07 8.73 14.23
C GLN A 23 -7.92 7.90 13.26
N PRO A 24 -8.28 6.66 13.63
CA PRO A 24 -9.20 5.82 12.87
C PRO A 24 -10.57 6.49 12.63
N ARG A 25 -10.89 6.78 11.37
CA ARG A 25 -12.09 7.52 10.94
C ARG A 25 -12.68 7.03 9.62
N LEU A 26 -12.02 6.10 8.94
CA LEU A 26 -12.46 5.51 7.67
C LEU A 26 -12.17 4.00 7.70
N ALA A 27 -13.06 3.22 7.10
CA ALA A 27 -12.93 1.77 6.96
C ALA A 27 -13.51 1.34 5.61
N CYS A 28 -12.70 0.72 4.76
CA CYS A 28 -13.18 0.15 3.51
C CYS A 28 -13.91 -1.18 3.78
N VAL A 29 -15.13 -1.28 3.23
CA VAL A 29 -16.03 -2.41 3.50
C VAL A 29 -16.53 -3.00 2.18
N SER A 30 -16.26 -4.27 1.95
CA SER A 30 -16.66 -5.01 0.74
C SER A 30 -17.62 -6.16 1.06
N SER A 31 -18.53 -6.46 0.14
CA SER A 31 -19.44 -7.62 0.24
C SER A 31 -18.79 -8.94 -0.21
N GLY A 32 -17.54 -8.91 -0.66
CA GLY A 32 -16.82 -10.10 -1.13
C GLY A 32 -16.27 -11.02 -0.04
N PHE A 33 -16.35 -10.61 1.22
CA PHE A 33 -15.81 -11.38 2.35
C PHE A 33 -16.83 -12.37 2.89
N GLU A 34 -16.39 -13.60 3.16
CA GLU A 34 -17.24 -14.68 3.69
C GLU A 34 -17.88 -14.31 5.02
N GLU A 35 -17.13 -13.65 5.89
CA GLU A 35 -17.57 -13.23 7.22
C GLU A 35 -18.64 -12.13 7.16
N GLY A 36 -18.71 -11.39 6.05
CA GLY A 36 -19.67 -10.32 5.82
C GLY A 36 -19.10 -8.91 5.98
N LYS A 37 -19.60 -8.01 5.14
CA LYS A 37 -19.13 -6.62 4.96
C LYS A 37 -18.92 -5.81 6.24
N PHE A 38 -19.75 -6.01 7.25
CA PHE A 38 -19.80 -5.18 8.47
C PHE A 38 -19.43 -5.96 9.73
N THR A 39 -18.95 -7.19 9.60
CA THR A 39 -18.81 -8.12 10.74
C THR A 39 -17.88 -7.58 11.80
N TRP A 40 -16.70 -7.09 11.42
CA TRP A 40 -15.74 -6.51 12.34
C TRP A 40 -16.24 -5.21 12.99
N LEU A 41 -16.86 -4.32 12.22
CA LEU A 41 -17.44 -3.08 12.74
C LEU A 41 -18.55 -3.37 13.77
N ASN A 42 -19.41 -4.34 13.48
CA ASN A 42 -20.50 -4.74 14.36
C ASN A 42 -19.99 -5.43 15.63
N LEU A 43 -19.00 -6.33 15.50
CA LEU A 43 -18.39 -7.03 16.62
C LEU A 43 -17.81 -6.05 17.65
N HIS A 44 -17.16 -4.99 17.16
CA HIS A 44 -16.57 -3.94 17.99
C HIS A 44 -17.51 -2.78 18.32
N GLN A 45 -18.79 -2.88 17.93
CA GLN A 45 -19.82 -1.86 18.18
C GLN A 45 -19.43 -0.46 17.67
N LEU A 46 -18.73 -0.41 16.54
CA LEU A 46 -18.29 0.84 15.93
C LEU A 46 -19.44 1.50 15.17
N PRO A 47 -19.87 2.72 15.55
CA PRO A 47 -20.93 3.41 14.82
C PRO A 47 -20.40 3.83 13.45
N CYS A 48 -21.04 3.37 12.39
CA CYS A 48 -20.63 3.67 11.02
C CYS A 48 -21.72 4.42 10.25
N ASN A 49 -21.31 5.38 9.42
CA ASN A 49 -22.17 6.00 8.42
C ASN A 49 -21.62 5.63 7.05
N LEU A 50 -22.39 4.83 6.30
CA LEU A 50 -21.97 4.35 5.00
C LEU A 50 -22.03 5.48 3.97
N ILE A 51 -20.88 5.82 3.42
CA ILE A 51 -20.72 6.73 2.28
C ILE A 51 -20.05 6.00 1.11
N ASN A 52 -20.23 6.50 -0.12
CA ASN A 52 -19.47 5.99 -1.26
C ASN A 52 -18.02 6.51 -1.21
N GLY A 53 -17.07 5.76 -1.78
CA GLY A 53 -15.63 6.07 -1.69
C GLY A 53 -15.26 7.45 -2.25
N TYR A 54 -15.85 7.84 -3.37
CA TYR A 54 -15.65 9.19 -3.93
C TYR A 54 -16.16 10.32 -3.03
N SER A 55 -17.27 10.12 -2.32
CA SER A 55 -17.75 11.09 -1.32
C SER A 55 -16.80 11.15 -0.13
N ALA A 56 -16.12 10.05 0.20
CA ALA A 56 -15.07 10.04 1.22
C ALA A 56 -13.86 10.88 0.78
N ILE A 57 -13.46 10.83 -0.50
CA ILE A 57 -12.40 11.72 -1.04
C ILE A 57 -12.76 13.19 -0.83
N LEU A 58 -13.99 13.59 -1.16
CA LEU A 58 -14.43 14.98 -0.94
C LEU A 58 -14.49 15.34 0.55
N LYS A 59 -14.95 14.41 1.40
CA LYS A 59 -15.05 14.59 2.85
C LYS A 59 -13.67 14.82 3.49
N TYR A 60 -12.65 14.09 3.02
CA TYR A 60 -11.30 14.09 3.58
C TYR A 60 -10.28 14.80 2.67
N ARG A 61 -10.72 15.64 1.74
CA ARG A 61 -9.87 16.35 0.75
C ARG A 61 -8.73 17.15 1.37
N THR A 62 -8.87 17.60 2.63
CA THR A 62 -7.84 18.37 3.34
C THR A 62 -6.70 17.49 3.86
N ASN A 63 -6.90 16.18 3.91
CA ASN A 63 -5.88 15.20 4.27
C ASN A 63 -5.03 14.78 3.07
N VAL A 64 -5.44 15.13 1.84
CA VAL A 64 -4.83 14.65 0.59
C VAL A 64 -4.13 15.80 -0.12
N VAL A 65 -2.88 15.57 -0.54
CA VAL A 65 -2.03 16.54 -1.25
C VAL A 65 -2.17 16.43 -2.77
N GLY A 66 -2.46 15.23 -3.30
CA GLY A 66 -2.65 15.00 -4.72
C GLY A 66 -2.67 13.53 -5.10
N LEU A 67 -2.20 13.21 -6.30
CA LEU A 67 -2.19 11.86 -6.87
C LEU A 67 -0.77 11.37 -7.15
N VAL A 68 -0.51 10.10 -6.84
CA VAL A 68 0.59 9.31 -7.42
C VAL A 68 0.02 8.35 -8.46
N VAL A 69 0.38 8.57 -9.72
CA VAL A 69 -0.14 7.79 -10.86
C VAL A 69 0.72 6.56 -11.07
N THR A 70 0.11 5.37 -11.07
CA THR A 70 0.81 4.10 -11.31
C THR A 70 1.07 3.85 -12.80
N ASP A 71 1.99 2.93 -13.09
CA ASP A 71 2.23 2.42 -14.44
C ASP A 71 1.71 0.97 -14.56
N PRO A 72 0.56 0.74 -15.23
CA PRO A 72 0.02 -0.60 -15.41
C PRO A 72 0.94 -1.55 -16.21
N THR A 73 1.91 -1.03 -16.96
CA THR A 73 2.88 -1.85 -17.71
C THR A 73 4.00 -2.40 -16.84
N LEU A 74 4.20 -1.82 -15.65
CA LEU A 74 5.11 -2.28 -14.61
C LEU A 74 4.37 -2.33 -13.26
N PRO A 75 3.67 -3.43 -12.96
CA PRO A 75 2.82 -3.56 -11.77
C PRO A 75 3.51 -3.21 -10.45
N ASP A 76 4.82 -3.42 -10.31
CA ASP A 76 5.60 -3.04 -9.12
C ASP A 76 5.51 -1.54 -8.79
N THR A 77 5.11 -0.68 -9.74
CA THR A 77 4.84 0.73 -9.47
C THR A 77 3.69 0.93 -8.48
N LEU A 78 2.78 -0.03 -8.32
CA LEU A 78 1.75 0.02 -7.27
C LEU A 78 2.37 -0.05 -5.86
N ASN A 79 3.43 -0.83 -5.67
CA ASN A 79 4.15 -0.90 -4.39
C ASN A 79 4.93 0.39 -4.11
N LEU A 80 5.55 0.98 -5.14
CA LEU A 80 6.16 2.30 -5.03
C LEU A 80 5.12 3.39 -4.70
N ALA A 81 3.99 3.38 -5.40
CA ALA A 81 2.88 4.30 -5.16
C ALA A 81 2.29 4.16 -3.75
N THR A 82 2.19 2.94 -3.22
CA THR A 82 1.77 2.69 -1.83
C THR A 82 2.72 3.35 -0.84
N THR A 83 4.03 3.25 -1.09
CA THR A 83 5.05 3.88 -0.25
C THR A 83 4.96 5.41 -0.32
N LEU A 84 4.88 5.97 -1.53
CA LEU A 84 4.77 7.42 -1.77
C LEU A 84 3.47 8.00 -1.19
N ALA A 85 2.35 7.30 -1.31
CA ALA A 85 1.08 7.68 -0.72
C ALA A 85 1.18 7.90 0.79
N GLY A 86 1.92 7.03 1.50
CA GLY A 86 2.18 7.19 2.92
C GLY A 86 3.13 8.33 3.26
N LEU A 87 4.14 8.58 2.42
CA LEU A 87 5.17 9.59 2.67
C LEU A 87 4.73 11.02 2.33
N ASP A 88 3.90 11.16 1.30
CA ASP A 88 3.60 12.45 0.66
C ASP A 88 2.10 12.80 0.69
N ASP A 89 1.27 11.97 1.35
CA ASP A 89 -0.20 12.14 1.47
C ASP A 89 -0.90 12.20 0.10
N GLU A 90 -0.44 11.35 -0.80
CA GLU A 90 -0.94 11.22 -2.17
C GLU A 90 -1.87 10.02 -2.31
N LEU A 91 -2.94 10.18 -3.07
CA LEU A 91 -3.81 9.06 -3.40
C LEU A 91 -3.22 8.24 -4.55
N ILE A 92 -3.22 6.91 -4.39
CA ILE A 92 -2.83 5.99 -5.44
C ILE A 92 -3.85 6.10 -6.58
N CYS A 93 -3.37 6.35 -7.80
CA CYS A 93 -4.23 6.57 -8.96
C CYS A 93 -3.81 5.67 -10.12
N ASP A 94 -4.67 4.71 -10.49
CA ASP A 94 -4.58 4.10 -11.81
C ASP A 94 -4.84 5.16 -12.91
N PRO A 95 -4.15 5.11 -14.07
CA PRO A 95 -4.36 6.07 -15.14
C PRO A 95 -5.80 6.16 -15.64
N GLY A 96 -6.59 5.09 -15.54
CA GLY A 96 -8.00 5.05 -15.89
C GLY A 96 -8.89 5.94 -15.01
N LEU A 97 -8.43 6.32 -13.82
CA LEU A 97 -9.17 7.20 -12.89
C LEU A 97 -8.83 8.68 -13.05
N LEU A 98 -7.79 9.03 -13.81
CA LEU A 98 -7.31 10.40 -13.96
C LEU A 98 -8.40 11.36 -14.45
N ALA A 99 -9.19 10.96 -15.44
CA ALA A 99 -10.25 11.79 -15.99
C ALA A 99 -11.32 12.12 -14.93
N THR A 100 -11.55 11.22 -13.97
CA THR A 100 -12.45 11.48 -12.84
C THR A 100 -11.78 12.38 -11.81
N LEU A 101 -10.58 12.05 -11.35
CA LEU A 101 -9.95 12.67 -10.18
C LEU A 101 -9.32 14.04 -10.44
N THR A 102 -8.92 14.33 -11.67
CA THR A 102 -8.32 15.63 -12.04
C THR A 102 -9.35 16.70 -12.43
N ASN A 103 -10.61 16.31 -12.63
CA ASN A 103 -11.70 17.24 -12.95
C ASN A 103 -12.56 17.51 -11.72
N ALA A 104 -13.41 18.54 -11.82
CA ALA A 104 -14.42 18.83 -10.83
C ALA A 104 -15.32 17.59 -10.58
N PRO A 105 -15.68 17.27 -9.32
CA PRO A 105 -15.49 18.11 -8.13
C PRO A 105 -14.20 17.86 -7.33
N TYR A 106 -13.30 16.99 -7.78
CA TYR A 106 -12.12 16.58 -6.99
C TYR A 106 -10.92 17.49 -7.23
N ASP A 107 -10.68 17.88 -8.49
CA ASP A 107 -9.63 18.81 -8.91
C ASP A 107 -8.24 18.48 -8.31
N LEU A 108 -7.92 17.18 -8.18
CA LEU A 108 -6.67 16.73 -7.58
C LEU A 108 -5.51 16.87 -8.57
N ALA A 109 -4.42 17.46 -8.10
CA ALA A 109 -3.20 17.59 -8.88
C ALA A 109 -2.42 16.27 -8.93
N ILE A 110 -1.88 15.94 -10.11
CA ILE A 110 -0.87 14.88 -10.25
C ILE A 110 0.43 15.39 -9.64
N LYS A 111 0.94 14.70 -8.61
CA LYS A 111 2.18 15.06 -7.90
C LYS A 111 3.33 14.19 -8.38
N GLU A 112 3.08 12.89 -8.48
CA GLU A 112 4.00 11.92 -9.04
C GLU A 112 3.32 11.16 -10.18
N ASP A 113 4.02 11.01 -11.30
CA ASP A 113 3.56 10.20 -12.44
C ASP A 113 4.59 9.12 -12.73
N LEU A 114 4.29 7.87 -12.39
CA LEU A 114 5.23 6.75 -12.51
C LEU A 114 5.29 6.15 -13.92
N ARG A 115 4.39 6.55 -14.82
CA ARG A 115 4.29 5.98 -16.17
C ARG A 115 5.55 6.23 -16.98
N GLY A 116 6.10 5.17 -17.55
CA GLY A 116 7.27 5.21 -18.42
C GLY A 116 8.57 5.66 -17.73
N ARG A 117 8.59 5.81 -16.40
CA ARG A 117 9.79 6.22 -15.65
C ARG A 117 10.82 5.12 -15.48
N PHE A 118 10.38 3.87 -15.53
CA PHE A 118 11.20 2.70 -15.25
C PHE A 118 11.10 1.70 -16.38
N SER A 119 12.15 0.89 -16.55
CA SER A 119 12.20 -0.18 -17.54
C SER A 119 11.98 -1.57 -16.94
N ASN A 120 12.12 -1.72 -15.62
CA ASN A 120 11.94 -2.98 -14.89
C ASN A 120 11.77 -2.75 -13.38
N LYS A 121 11.39 -3.81 -12.65
CA LYS A 121 11.19 -3.78 -11.20
C LYS A 121 12.43 -3.38 -10.39
N TYR A 122 13.64 -3.72 -10.84
CA TYR A 122 14.86 -3.37 -10.10
C TYR A 122 15.10 -1.86 -10.09
N GLN A 123 14.79 -1.16 -11.18
CA GLN A 123 14.87 0.31 -11.19
C GLN A 123 13.83 0.94 -10.26
N ILE A 124 12.63 0.35 -10.15
CA ILE A 124 11.58 0.78 -9.23
C ILE A 124 12.05 0.63 -7.78
N TYR A 125 12.52 -0.56 -7.40
CA TYR A 125 12.96 -0.80 -6.02
C TYR A 125 14.27 -0.10 -5.66
N GLN A 126 15.17 0.11 -6.63
CA GLN A 126 16.33 0.98 -6.43
C GLN A 126 15.91 2.44 -6.18
N TYR A 127 14.92 2.94 -6.91
CA TYR A 127 14.36 4.28 -6.67
C TYR A 127 13.72 4.37 -5.29
N LEU A 128 12.91 3.37 -4.91
CA LEU A 128 12.30 3.26 -3.59
C LEU A 128 13.37 3.30 -2.50
N TYR A 129 14.41 2.46 -2.61
CA TYR A 129 15.51 2.43 -1.64
C TYR A 129 16.24 3.77 -1.54
N THR A 130 16.51 4.41 -2.67
CA THR A 130 17.36 5.61 -2.70
C THR A 130 16.61 6.85 -2.21
N ASN A 131 15.32 6.98 -2.57
CA ASN A 131 14.57 8.22 -2.40
C ASN A 131 13.47 8.14 -1.34
N CYS A 132 12.91 6.95 -1.11
CA CYS A 132 11.78 6.76 -0.20
C CYS A 132 12.21 6.14 1.14
N TRP A 133 13.02 5.07 1.11
CA TRP A 133 13.41 4.32 2.31
C TRP A 133 14.02 5.17 3.44
N PRO A 134 14.84 6.21 3.20
CA PRO A 134 15.35 7.07 4.27
C PRO A 134 14.26 7.83 5.04
N ARG A 135 13.06 7.96 4.45
CA ARG A 135 11.88 8.62 5.04
C ARG A 135 10.87 7.62 5.60
N CYS A 136 10.97 6.34 5.23
CA CYS A 136 10.06 5.30 5.70
C CYS A 136 10.32 4.96 7.18
N THR A 137 9.35 4.31 7.81
CA THR A 137 9.63 3.54 9.02
C THR A 137 10.56 2.37 8.69
N HIS A 138 11.54 2.12 9.56
CA HIS A 138 12.40 0.92 9.49
C HIS A 138 11.92 -0.20 10.44
N ARG A 139 10.71 -0.03 10.99
CA ARG A 139 10.07 -1.04 11.85
C ARG A 139 9.19 -2.01 11.06
N VAL A 140 8.75 -1.60 9.88
CA VAL A 140 7.86 -2.38 9.01
C VAL A 140 8.39 -2.29 7.59
N ILE A 141 8.44 -3.43 6.92
CA ILE A 141 8.49 -3.54 5.46
C ILE A 141 7.47 -4.61 5.07
N ALA A 142 6.90 -4.54 3.87
CA ALA A 142 5.90 -5.51 3.46
C ALA A 142 6.17 -6.11 2.09
N GLY A 143 5.92 -7.41 1.99
CA GLY A 143 5.85 -8.14 0.75
C GLY A 143 4.45 -8.06 0.14
N MET A 144 4.28 -7.28 -0.92
CA MET A 144 2.99 -7.06 -1.58
C MET A 144 3.03 -7.54 -3.02
N GLU A 145 2.23 -8.53 -3.38
CA GLU A 145 2.11 -8.96 -4.77
C GLU A 145 1.67 -7.75 -5.63
N PRO A 146 2.38 -7.42 -6.74
CA PRO A 146 2.10 -6.23 -7.52
C PRO A 146 0.73 -6.19 -8.20
N THR A 147 0.06 -7.34 -8.31
CA THR A 147 -1.31 -7.48 -8.82
C THR A 147 -2.35 -7.71 -7.72
N GLY A 148 -1.91 -7.72 -6.45
CA GLY A 148 -2.79 -7.71 -5.29
C GLY A 148 -3.27 -6.28 -5.00
N HIS A 149 -4.58 -6.11 -4.84
CA HIS A 149 -5.22 -4.79 -4.71
C HIS A 149 -5.87 -4.64 -3.33
N GLY A 150 -5.71 -3.48 -2.71
CA GLY A 150 -6.40 -3.15 -1.46
C GLY A 150 -5.72 -3.64 -0.20
N GLN A 151 -5.89 -4.92 0.15
CA GLN A 151 -5.51 -5.46 1.46
C GLN A 151 -4.11 -5.03 1.90
N LEU A 152 -3.96 -4.79 3.20
CA LEU A 152 -2.77 -4.31 3.89
C LEU A 152 -2.28 -2.91 3.49
N ARG A 153 -2.58 -2.42 2.27
CA ARG A 153 -2.05 -1.14 1.75
C ARG A 153 -2.49 0.05 2.61
N ASP A 154 -3.69 0.05 3.15
CA ASP A 154 -4.16 1.09 4.07
C ASP A 154 -3.23 1.21 5.29
N TYR A 155 -2.85 0.08 5.88
CA TYR A 155 -1.93 0.06 7.00
C TYR A 155 -0.53 0.51 6.61
N LEU A 156 0.00 0.07 5.46
CA LEU A 156 1.32 0.48 4.98
C LEU A 156 1.42 1.98 4.72
N VAL A 157 0.35 2.57 4.16
CA VAL A 157 0.21 4.02 3.97
C VAL A 157 0.12 4.75 5.30
N ALA A 158 -0.63 4.21 6.27
CA ALA A 158 -0.76 4.79 7.60
C ALA A 158 0.60 4.83 8.33
N VAL A 159 1.34 3.72 8.33
CA VAL A 159 2.63 3.60 9.06
C VAL A 159 3.85 4.04 8.25
N GLN A 160 3.64 4.51 7.02
CA GLN A 160 4.70 5.02 6.13
C GLN A 160 5.77 3.96 5.85
N SER A 161 5.33 2.74 5.53
CA SER A 161 6.19 1.58 5.26
C SER A 161 6.56 1.47 3.79
N ALA A 162 7.73 0.90 3.52
CA ALA A 162 8.06 0.40 2.19
C ALA A 162 7.26 -0.87 1.85
N ALA A 163 6.86 -0.98 0.59
CA ALA A 163 6.27 -2.18 0.00
C ALA A 163 7.16 -2.70 -1.14
N VAL A 164 7.39 -4.02 -1.18
CA VAL A 164 8.26 -4.69 -2.16
C VAL A 164 7.70 -6.05 -2.57
N TRP A 165 8.19 -6.62 -3.68
CA TRP A 165 7.90 -8.00 -4.07
C TRP A 165 9.14 -8.61 -4.73
N LEU A 166 9.97 -9.26 -3.90
CA LEU A 166 11.29 -9.74 -4.29
C LEU A 166 11.49 -11.17 -3.79
N ASP A 167 11.73 -12.10 -4.71
CA ASP A 167 11.96 -13.51 -4.44
C ASP A 167 13.42 -13.71 -4.01
N SER A 168 13.65 -13.89 -2.72
CA SER A 168 15.01 -14.11 -2.20
C SER A 168 15.70 -15.39 -2.71
N GLY A 169 14.95 -16.32 -3.34
CA GLY A 169 15.52 -17.45 -4.06
C GLY A 169 16.23 -17.06 -5.36
N GLN A 170 15.94 -15.88 -5.91
CA GLN A 170 16.64 -15.29 -7.06
C GLN A 170 17.73 -14.33 -6.59
N SER A 171 18.94 -14.51 -7.09
CA SER A 171 20.11 -13.72 -6.64
C SER A 171 19.96 -12.22 -6.86
N ALA A 172 19.32 -11.80 -7.96
CA ALA A 172 19.08 -10.38 -8.25
C ALA A 172 18.03 -9.75 -7.32
N ASP A 173 16.99 -10.49 -6.97
CA ASP A 173 15.95 -10.03 -6.04
C ASP A 173 16.49 -9.98 -4.60
N ALA A 174 17.22 -11.01 -4.17
CA ALA A 174 17.91 -11.01 -2.88
C ALA A 174 18.88 -9.82 -2.76
N ALA A 175 19.63 -9.51 -3.81
CA ALA A 175 20.54 -8.37 -3.84
C ALA A 175 19.79 -7.02 -3.76
N ALA A 176 18.61 -6.92 -4.36
CA ALA A 176 17.77 -5.72 -4.28
C ALA A 176 17.08 -5.56 -2.90
N LEU A 177 16.74 -6.67 -2.24
CA LEU A 177 16.05 -6.65 -0.94
C LEU A 177 17.01 -6.48 0.25
N ALA A 178 18.23 -7.03 0.17
CA ALA A 178 19.20 -7.02 1.27
C ALA A 178 19.46 -5.64 1.89
N PRO A 179 19.62 -4.54 1.11
CA PRO A 179 19.88 -3.22 1.68
C PRO A 179 18.76 -2.73 2.62
N PHE A 180 17.50 -3.09 2.35
CA PHE A 180 16.38 -2.75 3.23
C PHE A 180 16.49 -3.49 4.55
N LEU A 181 16.65 -4.81 4.51
CA LEU A 181 16.65 -5.64 5.71
C LEU A 181 17.89 -5.45 6.58
N SER A 182 19.05 -5.15 5.97
CA SER A 182 20.27 -4.81 6.70
C SER A 182 20.17 -3.50 7.49
N ASP A 183 19.32 -2.57 7.05
CA ASP A 183 19.09 -1.29 7.71
C ASP A 183 17.99 -1.38 8.80
N MET A 184 17.26 -2.49 8.86
CA MET A 184 16.29 -2.76 9.92
C MET A 184 16.96 -3.33 11.18
N ARG A 185 16.40 -3.02 12.35
CA ARG A 185 16.86 -3.58 13.62
C ARG A 185 16.33 -5.02 13.80
N PRO A 186 17.19 -6.04 14.01
CA PRO A 186 16.76 -7.40 14.33
C PRO A 186 15.84 -7.43 15.55
N VAL A 187 14.74 -8.18 15.49
CA VAL A 187 13.69 -8.27 16.53
C VAL A 187 12.97 -6.93 16.82
N GLY A 188 13.43 -5.82 16.24
CA GLY A 188 12.82 -4.50 16.36
C GLY A 188 11.96 -4.10 15.16
N GLY A 189 12.14 -4.75 14.01
CA GLY A 189 11.31 -4.64 12.82
C GLY A 189 10.56 -5.93 12.48
N VAL A 190 9.61 -5.85 11.57
CA VAL A 190 8.78 -6.97 11.09
C VAL A 190 8.58 -6.88 9.58
N TYR A 191 8.53 -8.05 8.93
CA TYR A 191 8.11 -8.19 7.54
C TYR A 191 6.63 -8.59 7.49
N LEU A 192 5.78 -7.72 6.97
CA LEU A 192 4.35 -7.99 6.75
C LEU A 192 4.09 -8.49 5.33
N GLY A 193 2.84 -8.84 5.03
CA GLY A 193 2.45 -9.38 3.74
C GLY A 193 2.94 -10.80 3.53
N TRP A 194 3.40 -11.12 2.33
CA TRP A 194 3.86 -12.46 1.97
C TRP A 194 5.09 -12.47 1.05
N TRP A 195 5.46 -13.65 0.56
CA TRP A 195 6.63 -13.87 -0.28
C TRP A 195 6.23 -14.42 -1.65
N PRO A 196 6.98 -14.10 -2.72
CA PRO A 196 6.83 -14.79 -4.01
C PRO A 196 7.07 -16.30 -3.89
N ASP A 197 8.02 -16.70 -3.05
CA ASP A 197 8.29 -18.09 -2.66
C ASP A 197 8.51 -18.17 -1.15
N GLU A 198 7.65 -18.91 -0.47
CA GLU A 198 7.66 -19.03 1.00
C GLU A 198 8.97 -19.65 1.50
N THR A 199 9.44 -20.72 0.86
CA THR A 199 10.58 -21.50 1.37
C THR A 199 11.85 -20.68 1.37
N SER A 200 12.19 -20.07 0.24
CA SER A 200 13.36 -19.21 0.11
C SER A 200 13.20 -17.95 0.97
N GLY A 201 12.03 -17.29 0.91
CA GLY A 201 11.71 -16.09 1.67
C GLY A 201 11.94 -16.25 3.17
N LEU A 202 11.32 -17.26 3.78
CA LEU A 202 11.42 -17.51 5.23
C LEU A 202 12.85 -17.91 5.65
N GLN A 203 13.52 -18.75 4.87
CA GLN A 203 14.90 -19.16 5.18
C GLN A 203 15.90 -18.01 5.06
N TRP A 204 15.70 -17.15 4.06
CA TRP A 204 16.60 -16.04 3.79
C TRP A 204 16.43 -14.90 4.80
N ILE A 205 15.19 -14.49 5.09
CA ILE A 205 14.93 -13.38 6.02
C ILE A 205 15.33 -13.71 7.47
N ALA A 206 15.28 -14.99 7.87
CA ALA A 206 15.71 -15.43 9.19
C ALA A 206 17.16 -15.05 9.53
N GLN A 207 18.02 -14.91 8.52
CA GLN A 207 19.42 -14.49 8.69
C GLN A 207 19.56 -13.04 9.19
N TYR A 208 18.53 -12.21 8.95
CA TYR A 208 18.46 -10.83 9.42
C TYR A 208 17.76 -10.72 10.79
N GLY A 209 17.22 -11.82 11.33
CA GLY A 209 16.47 -11.80 12.59
C GLY A 209 15.18 -10.98 12.52
N ILE A 210 14.58 -10.88 11.31
CA ILE A 210 13.31 -10.17 11.08
C ILE A 210 12.17 -11.20 11.01
N PRO A 211 11.18 -11.16 11.91
CA PRO A 211 10.01 -12.03 11.86
C PRO A 211 9.10 -11.68 10.68
N VAL A 212 8.37 -12.68 10.19
CA VAL A 212 7.36 -12.55 9.13
C VAL A 212 5.96 -12.73 9.73
N ILE A 213 5.02 -11.88 9.33
CA ILE A 213 3.59 -12.02 9.66
C ILE A 213 2.80 -12.06 8.35
N ALA A 214 2.21 -13.22 8.06
CA ALA A 214 1.26 -13.39 6.95
C ALA A 214 0.08 -12.42 7.14
N SER A 215 -0.01 -11.42 6.27
CA SER A 215 -0.98 -10.32 6.41
C SER A 215 -1.35 -9.66 5.09
N ASP A 216 -1.01 -10.28 3.96
CA ASP A 216 -1.31 -9.81 2.60
C ASP A 216 -2.83 -9.78 2.30
N TRP A 217 -3.63 -10.48 3.10
CA TRP A 217 -5.10 -10.45 3.08
C TRP A 217 -5.72 -9.67 4.25
N PHE A 218 -4.93 -8.88 4.97
CA PHE A 218 -5.42 -8.14 6.14
C PHE A 218 -6.15 -6.86 5.72
N ASP A 219 -7.46 -6.80 5.95
CA ASP A 219 -8.30 -5.64 5.67
C ASP A 219 -8.45 -4.71 6.89
N ASN A 220 -8.58 -3.40 6.63
CA ASN A 220 -8.78 -2.36 7.65
C ASN A 220 -7.68 -2.37 8.73
N GLY A 221 -6.42 -2.56 8.34
CA GLY A 221 -5.33 -2.65 9.31
C GLY A 221 -5.00 -1.33 10.01
N SER A 222 -5.42 -0.21 9.41
CA SER A 222 -5.30 1.14 9.98
C SER A 222 -6.48 1.57 10.85
N LEU A 223 -7.55 0.78 10.95
CA LEU A 223 -8.74 1.05 11.78
C LEU A 223 -8.51 0.72 13.26
#